data_AF-A0A813G059-F1
#
_entry.id   AF-A0A813G059-F1
#
_cell.length_a   1.000
_cell.length_b   1.000
_cell.length_c   1.000
_cell.angle_alpha   90.00
_cell.angle_beta   90.00
_cell.angle_gamma   90.00
#
_symmetry.space_group_name_H-M   'P 1'
#
loop_
_entity.id
_entity.type
_entity.pdbx_description
1 polymer ?
#
loop_
_entity_poly.entity_id
_entity_poly.type
_entity_poly.pdbx_seq_one_letter_code
_entity_poly.pdbx_strand_id
1 'polypeptide(L)'
;MSTSLVPADPILVTASSVEPTPKDPHREHLLAWAHLVTGLSAHAKVPTQYKQVLATHAAGVDKPEDLADKVFFCRVQATFGDANQYKVQFSVTPDLHQVGVALLAALATIGGVTKFCGPPRSRSERNAAEALRLLSPSM
;
A
#
# COMPACT_ATOMS: atom_id res chain seq x y z
N MET A 1 -5.93 -9.52 -3.05
CA MET A 1 -4.69 -8.70 -3.03
C MET A 1 -4.90 -7.42 -3.81
N SER A 2 -4.60 -6.29 -3.19
CA SER A 2 -4.68 -4.95 -3.79
C SER A 2 -3.28 -4.42 -4.05
N THR A 3 -3.11 -3.57 -5.07
CA THR A 3 -1.82 -2.94 -5.41
C THR A 3 -2.04 -1.49 -5.83
N SER A 4 -1.21 -0.58 -5.33
CA SER A 4 -1.21 0.83 -5.67
C SER A 4 0.21 1.32 -5.95
N LEU A 5 0.38 2.16 -6.96
CA LEU A 5 1.61 2.90 -7.21
C LEU A 5 1.41 4.32 -6.70
N VAL A 6 2.29 4.78 -5.84
CA VAL A 6 2.11 6.03 -5.10
C VAL A 6 3.39 6.85 -5.20
N PRO A 7 3.30 8.19 -5.42
CA PRO A 7 4.45 9.07 -5.32
C PRO A 7 5.15 8.93 -3.97
N ALA A 8 6.44 9.25 -3.93
CA ALA A 8 7.22 9.30 -2.71
C ALA A 8 6.52 10.17 -1.66
N ASP A 9 6.34 9.57 -0.49
CA ASP A 9 5.78 10.20 0.70
C ASP A 9 6.57 9.68 1.92
N PRO A 10 6.87 10.51 2.92
CA PRO A 10 7.62 10.09 4.11
C PRO A 10 7.05 8.82 4.77
N ILE A 11 5.72 8.65 4.78
CA ILE A 11 5.07 7.45 5.34
C ILE A 11 5.49 6.20 4.58
N LEU A 12 5.58 6.27 3.25
CA LEU A 12 5.93 5.14 2.40
C LEU A 12 7.42 4.81 2.49
N VAL A 13 8.27 5.83 2.64
CA VAL A 13 9.70 5.64 2.90
C VAL A 13 9.88 4.86 4.20
N THR A 14 9.26 5.32 5.30
CA THR A 14 9.32 4.63 6.60
C THR A 14 8.77 3.21 6.52
N ALA A 15 7.61 3.01 5.90
CA ALA A 15 7.00 1.68 5.76
C ALA A 15 7.82 0.73 4.87
N SER A 16 8.61 1.26 3.92
CA SER A 16 9.49 0.45 3.05
C SER A 16 10.80 0.04 3.71
N SER A 17 11.21 0.73 4.77
CA SER A 17 12.43 0.47 5.52
C SER A 17 12.25 -0.55 6.64
N VAL A 18 11.07 -1.17 6.74
CA VAL A 18 10.83 -2.25 7.70
C VAL A 18 11.62 -3.47 7.23
N GLU A 19 12.62 -3.87 8.01
CA GLU A 19 13.47 -5.01 7.68
C GLU A 19 12.91 -6.32 8.25
N PRO A 20 13.01 -7.43 7.49
CA PRO A 20 12.70 -8.76 8.01
C PRO A 20 13.64 -9.12 9.15
N THR A 21 13.07 -9.61 10.25
CA THR A 21 13.87 -10.19 11.33
C THR A 21 13.95 -11.71 11.16
N PRO A 22 15.14 -12.34 11.28
CA PRO A 22 15.29 -13.80 11.13
C PRO A 22 14.45 -14.61 12.12
N LYS A 23 14.11 -14.01 13.28
CA LYS A 23 13.37 -14.66 14.36
C LYS A 23 11.85 -14.64 14.14
N ASP A 24 11.37 -13.71 13.32
CA ASP A 24 9.94 -13.56 13.02
C ASP A 24 9.75 -13.00 11.61
N PRO A 25 9.67 -13.87 10.59
CA PRO A 25 9.48 -13.45 9.20
C PRO A 25 8.07 -12.91 8.94
N HIS A 26 7.12 -13.15 9.86
CA HIS A 26 5.74 -12.67 9.71
C HIS A 26 5.56 -11.25 10.27
N ARG A 27 6.47 -10.79 11.13
CA ARG A 27 6.36 -9.45 11.74
C ARG A 27 6.52 -8.29 10.76
N GLU A 28 7.36 -8.43 9.73
CA GLU A 28 7.68 -7.34 8.79
C GLU A 28 6.43 -6.75 8.14
N HIS A 29 5.59 -7.61 7.56
CA HIS A 29 4.41 -7.15 6.84
C HIS A 29 3.36 -6.53 7.77
N LEU A 30 3.23 -7.03 9.00
CA LEU A 30 2.33 -6.47 10.01
C LEU A 30 2.79 -5.08 10.46
N LEU A 31 4.11 -4.88 10.62
CA LEU A 31 4.68 -3.57 10.91
C LEU A 31 4.52 -2.60 9.73
N ALA A 32 4.78 -3.05 8.50
CA ALA A 32 4.54 -2.23 7.30
C ALA A 32 3.06 -1.80 7.20
N TRP A 33 2.13 -2.70 7.49
CA TRP A 33 0.70 -2.39 7.59
C TRP A 33 0.42 -1.33 8.66
N ALA A 34 0.94 -1.52 9.87
CA ALA A 34 0.76 -0.58 10.97
C ALA A 34 1.27 0.83 10.61
N HIS A 35 2.46 0.94 10.00
CA HIS A 35 3.00 2.21 9.52
C HIS A 35 2.11 2.89 8.48
N LEU A 36 1.55 2.14 7.53
CA LEU A 36 0.63 2.70 6.54
C LEU A 36 -0.65 3.23 7.18
N VAL A 37 -1.31 2.43 8.02
CA VAL A 37 -2.57 2.81 8.65
C VAL A 37 -2.38 4.03 9.56
N THR A 38 -1.39 3.97 10.44
CA THR A 38 -1.11 5.07 11.39
C THR A 38 -0.69 6.35 10.65
N GLY A 39 0.27 6.24 9.72
CA GLY A 39 0.73 7.36 8.93
C GLY A 39 -0.39 8.03 8.14
N LEU A 40 -1.21 7.26 7.42
CA LEU A 40 -2.30 7.81 6.60
C LEU A 40 -3.45 8.35 7.44
N SER A 41 -3.68 7.82 8.65
CA SER A 41 -4.68 8.37 9.57
C SER A 41 -4.32 9.80 10.02
N ALA A 42 -3.02 10.12 10.11
CA ALA A 42 -2.51 11.45 10.45
C ALA A 42 -2.21 12.34 9.22
N HIS A 43 -2.18 11.78 8.01
CA HIS A 43 -1.67 12.49 6.84
C HIS A 43 -2.55 13.67 6.38
N ALA A 44 -1.96 14.85 6.15
CA ALA A 44 -2.70 16.09 5.90
C ALA A 44 -3.69 16.02 4.72
N LYS A 45 -3.29 15.38 3.61
CA LYS A 45 -4.12 15.29 2.38
C LYS A 45 -5.26 14.27 2.46
N VAL A 46 -5.26 13.38 3.46
CA VAL A 46 -6.28 12.32 3.56
C VAL A 46 -7.58 12.91 4.14
N PRO A 47 -8.73 12.71 3.46
CA PRO A 47 -10.04 13.15 3.95
C PRO A 47 -10.40 12.55 5.32
N THR A 48 -11.10 13.34 6.15
CA THR A 48 -11.48 12.97 7.52
C THR A 48 -12.21 11.63 7.61
N GLN A 49 -13.09 11.33 6.66
CA GLN A 49 -13.84 10.07 6.63
C GLN A 49 -12.93 8.82 6.58
N TYR A 50 -11.84 8.88 5.81
CA TYR A 50 -10.88 7.77 5.73
C TYR A 50 -9.93 7.78 6.91
N LYS A 51 -9.53 8.96 7.40
CA LYS A 51 -8.73 9.09 8.62
C LYS A 51 -9.41 8.44 9.81
N GLN A 52 -10.71 8.66 9.99
CA GLN A 52 -11.48 8.08 11.10
C GLN A 52 -11.49 6.56 11.02
N VAL A 53 -11.78 5.97 9.87
CA VAL A 53 -11.75 4.50 9.69
C VAL A 53 -10.36 3.94 10.03
N LEU A 54 -9.30 4.56 9.51
CA LEU A 54 -7.92 4.12 9.74
C LEU A 54 -7.50 4.32 11.21
N ALA A 55 -7.88 5.43 11.84
CA ALA A 55 -7.59 5.73 13.23
C ALA A 55 -8.33 4.78 14.18
N THR A 56 -9.60 4.48 13.92
CA THR A 56 -10.38 3.50 14.69
C THR A 56 -9.76 2.11 14.57
N HIS A 57 -9.32 1.70 13.38
CA HIS A 57 -8.58 0.45 13.22
C HIS A 57 -7.28 0.45 14.02
N ALA A 58 -6.47 1.51 13.90
CA ALA A 58 -5.20 1.63 14.61
C ALA A 58 -5.36 1.61 16.15
N ALA A 59 -6.42 2.24 16.68
CA ALA A 59 -6.71 2.26 18.11
C ALA A 59 -7.22 0.91 18.65
N GLY A 60 -7.71 0.02 17.78
CA GLY A 60 -8.19 -1.32 18.15
C GLY A 60 -7.15 -2.43 18.05
N VAL A 61 -5.88 -2.08 17.80
CA VAL A 61 -4.77 -3.02 17.63
C VAL A 61 -3.69 -2.67 18.64
N ASP A 62 -3.47 -3.54 19.62
CA ASP A 62 -2.50 -3.30 20.69
C ASP A 62 -1.12 -3.85 20.33
N LYS A 63 -1.08 -5.00 19.66
CA LYS A 63 0.16 -5.68 19.28
C LYS A 63 0.08 -6.26 17.86
N PRO A 64 1.22 -6.44 17.17
CA PRO A 64 1.24 -6.96 15.80
C PRO A 64 0.51 -8.30 15.65
N GLU A 65 0.57 -9.16 16.67
CA GLU A 65 -0.03 -10.49 16.66
C GLU A 65 -1.56 -10.45 16.51
N ASP A 66 -2.21 -9.36 16.90
CA ASP A 66 -3.66 -9.16 16.74
C ASP A 66 -4.08 -9.04 15.25
N LEU A 67 -3.09 -8.79 14.38
CA LEU A 67 -3.26 -8.68 12.93
C LEU A 67 -2.87 -9.96 12.18
N ALA A 68 -2.21 -10.93 12.82
CA ALA A 68 -1.61 -12.08 12.14
C ALA A 68 -2.61 -12.90 11.32
N ASP A 69 -3.84 -13.05 11.82
CA ASP A 69 -4.92 -13.78 11.13
C ASP A 69 -5.76 -12.91 10.19
N LYS A 70 -5.51 -11.60 10.16
CA LYS A 70 -6.32 -10.61 9.43
C LYS A 70 -5.59 -9.96 8.26
N VAL A 71 -4.28 -9.76 8.39
CA VAL A 71 -3.44 -9.16 7.36
C VAL A 71 -2.53 -10.25 6.81
N PHE A 72 -2.94 -10.86 5.71
CA PHE A 72 -2.16 -11.95 5.08
C PHE A 72 -0.85 -11.47 4.46
N PHE A 73 -0.82 -10.21 4.00
CA PHE A 73 0.31 -9.65 3.30
C PHE A 73 0.23 -8.13 3.30
N CYS A 74 1.36 -7.46 3.48
CA CYS A 74 1.53 -6.04 3.25
C CYS A 74 3.00 -5.76 2.91
N ARG A 75 3.24 -5.04 1.82
CA ARG A 75 4.58 -4.71 1.37
C ARG A 75 4.59 -3.35 0.72
N VAL A 76 5.55 -2.53 1.14
CA VAL A 76 5.85 -1.23 0.54
C VAL A 76 7.27 -1.29 0.01
N GLN A 77 7.47 -0.94 -1.26
CA GLN A 77 8.79 -0.99 -1.87
C GLN A 77 8.94 0.10 -2.92
N ALA A 78 10.12 0.72 -3.00
CA ALA A 78 10.46 1.61 -4.11
C ALA A 78 10.36 0.85 -5.44
N THR A 79 9.91 1.52 -6.50
CA THR A 79 9.84 0.92 -7.83
C THR A 79 11.22 0.86 -8.49
N PHE A 80 11.48 -0.21 -9.23
CA PHE A 80 12.75 -0.37 -9.92
C PHE A 80 12.88 0.69 -11.03
N GLY A 81 13.90 1.55 -10.93
CA GLY A 81 14.17 2.62 -11.89
C GLY A 81 13.47 3.96 -11.60
N ASP A 82 12.63 4.05 -10.56
CA ASP A 82 12.05 5.30 -10.09
C ASP A 82 11.96 5.32 -8.55
N ALA A 83 12.91 6.03 -7.94
CA ALA A 83 12.98 6.20 -6.49
C ALA A 83 11.89 7.13 -5.94
N ASN A 84 11.18 7.85 -6.82
CA ASN A 84 10.08 8.74 -6.45
C ASN A 84 8.72 8.03 -6.51
N GLN A 85 8.69 6.72 -6.74
CA GLN A 85 7.48 5.91 -6.72
C GLN A 85 7.63 4.69 -5.83
N TYR A 86 6.57 4.43 -5.08
CA TYR A 86 6.45 3.29 -4.18
C TYR A 86 5.28 2.41 -4.62
N LYS A 87 5.53 1.11 -4.66
CA LYS A 87 4.51 0.09 -4.86
C LYS A 87 4.05 -0.40 -3.49
N VAL A 88 2.80 -0.12 -3.17
CA VAL A 88 2.09 -0.61 -1.98
C VAL A 88 1.24 -1.81 -2.39
N GLN A 89 1.44 -2.95 -1.74
CA GLN A 89 0.68 -4.16 -1.98
C GLN A 89 0.19 -4.73 -0.67
N PHE A 90 -1.08 -5.14 -0.59
CA PHE A 90 -1.58 -5.77 0.62
C PHE A 90 -2.72 -6.76 0.32
N SER A 91 -2.97 -7.66 1.25
CA SER A 91 -4.10 -8.57 1.24
C SER A 91 -4.59 -8.77 2.66
N VAL A 92 -5.90 -8.65 2.86
CA VAL A 92 -6.54 -8.75 4.17
C VAL A 92 -7.76 -9.66 4.09
N THR A 93 -8.22 -10.10 5.25
CA THR A 93 -9.47 -10.83 5.45
C THR A 93 -10.71 -9.97 5.17
N PRO A 94 -11.89 -10.58 4.96
CA PRO A 94 -13.13 -9.86 4.70
C PRO A 94 -13.58 -8.89 5.82
N ASP A 95 -13.28 -9.18 7.09
CA ASP A 95 -13.57 -8.30 8.23
C ASP A 95 -12.81 -6.97 8.16
N LEU A 96 -11.62 -6.95 7.55
CA LEU A 96 -10.86 -5.72 7.29
C LEU A 96 -11.17 -5.10 5.92
N HIS A 97 -12.22 -5.53 5.22
CA HIS A 97 -12.54 -5.01 3.89
C HIS A 97 -12.72 -3.49 3.90
N GLN A 98 -13.48 -2.95 4.87
CA GLN A 98 -13.70 -1.50 4.98
C GLN A 98 -12.38 -0.73 5.23
N VAL A 99 -11.48 -1.30 6.03
CA VAL A 99 -10.16 -0.72 6.29
C VAL A 99 -9.30 -0.75 5.02
N GLY A 100 -9.32 -1.85 4.27
CA GLY A 100 -8.63 -1.96 2.98
C GLY A 100 -9.15 -0.96 1.93
N VAL A 101 -10.47 -0.73 1.87
CA VAL A 101 -11.07 0.28 1.00
C VAL A 101 -10.63 1.69 1.42
N ALA A 102 -10.69 2.01 2.72
CA ALA A 102 -10.24 3.30 3.24
C ALA A 102 -8.74 3.52 2.98
N LEU A 103 -7.92 2.46 3.08
CA LEU A 103 -6.50 2.52 2.79
C LEU A 103 -6.24 2.84 1.31
N LEU A 104 -6.93 2.17 0.38
CA LEU A 104 -6.80 2.47 -1.05
C LEU A 104 -7.25 3.89 -1.38
N ALA A 105 -8.35 4.35 -0.79
CA ALA A 105 -8.83 5.72 -0.99
C ALA A 105 -7.86 6.75 -0.42
N ALA A 106 -7.26 6.50 0.75
CA ALA A 106 -6.23 7.35 1.33
C ALA A 106 -4.98 7.40 0.45
N LEU A 107 -4.50 6.26 -0.06
CA LEU A 107 -3.40 6.21 -1.01
C LEU A 107 -3.72 7.00 -2.29
N ALA A 108 -4.95 6.91 -2.81
CA ALA A 108 -5.38 7.69 -3.96
C ALA A 108 -5.34 9.20 -3.70
N THR A 109 -5.70 9.65 -2.49
CA THR A 109 -5.69 11.08 -2.13
C THR A 109 -4.28 11.69 -2.08
N ILE A 110 -3.25 10.87 -1.90
CA ILE A 110 -1.84 11.31 -1.97
C ILE A 110 -1.21 11.10 -3.36
N GLY A 111 -2.04 10.86 -4.38
CA GLY A 111 -1.61 10.68 -5.77
C GLY A 111 -1.42 9.22 -6.19
N GLY A 112 -1.87 8.28 -5.37
CA GLY A 112 -1.81 6.85 -5.66
C GLY A 112 -2.73 6.42 -6.79
N VAL A 113 -2.22 5.53 -7.65
CA VAL A 113 -2.98 4.90 -8.72
C VAL A 113 -3.15 3.42 -8.39
N THR A 114 -4.37 3.04 -8.05
CA THR A 114 -4.71 1.64 -7.76
C THR A 114 -4.71 0.84 -9.06
N LYS A 115 -3.89 -0.22 -9.11
CA LYS A 115 -3.86 -1.17 -10.22
C LYS A 115 -4.59 -2.43 -9.78
N PHE A 116 -5.71 -2.71 -10.44
CA PHE A 116 -6.43 -3.98 -10.30
C PHE A 116 -5.86 -5.10 -11.19
N CYS A 117 -4.90 -4.77 -12.06
CA CYS A 117 -4.20 -5.74 -12.87
C CYS A 117 -2.88 -6.14 -12.18
N GLY A 118 -2.58 -7.44 -12.17
CA GLY A 118 -1.27 -7.92 -11.73
C GLY A 118 -0.14 -7.20 -12.47
N PRO A 119 1.07 -7.11 -11.89
CA PRO A 119 2.20 -6.54 -12.59
C PRO A 119 2.39 -7.28 -13.93
N PRO A 120 2.85 -6.57 -15.00
CA PRO A 120 3.26 -7.21 -16.23
C PRO A 120 4.19 -8.39 -15.91
N ARG A 121 3.73 -9.61 -16.19
CA ARG A 121 4.41 -10.85 -15.83
C ARG A 121 5.67 -11.07 -16.67
N SER A 122 5.79 -10.36 -17.79
CA SER A 122 6.90 -10.50 -18.74
C SER A 122 7.42 -9.15 -19.24
N ARG A 123 8.65 -9.16 -19.77
CA ARG A 123 9.24 -8.00 -20.47
C ARG A 123 8.38 -7.59 -21.67
N SER A 124 7.80 -8.57 -22.36
CA SER A 124 6.90 -8.37 -23.48
C SER A 124 5.63 -7.62 -23.09
N GLU A 125 5.05 -7.92 -21.92
CA GLU A 125 3.88 -7.19 -21.41
C GLU A 125 4.21 -5.73 -21.04
N ARG A 126 5.43 -5.47 -20.53
CA ARG A 126 5.89 -4.09 -20.28
C ARG A 126 6.02 -3.29 -21.57
N ASN A 127 6.66 -3.88 -22.57
CA ASN A 127 6.83 -3.25 -23.88
C ASN A 127 5.48 -3.01 -24.58
N ALA A 128 4.53 -3.94 -24.45
CA ALA A 128 3.18 -3.78 -24.99
C ALA A 128 2.41 -2.66 -24.29
N ALA A 129 2.49 -2.56 -22.96
CA ALA A 129 1.88 -1.47 -22.20
C ALA A 129 2.49 -0.11 -22.55
N GLU A 130 3.80 -0.05 -22.80
CA GLU A 130 4.51 1.16 -23.23
C GLU A 130 4.11 1.58 -24.65
N ALA A 131 4.04 0.64 -25.58
CA ALA A 131 3.56 0.89 -26.94
C ALA A 131 2.10 1.40 -26.98
N LEU A 132 1.21 0.80 -26.17
CA LEU A 132 -0.18 1.27 -26.03
C LEU A 132 -0.27 2.69 -25.46
N ARG A 133 0.62 3.04 -24.54
CA ARG A 133 0.68 4.39 -23.94
C ARG A 133 1.15 5.44 -24.93
N LEU A 134 2.05 5.08 -25.86
CA LEU A 134 2.49 5.97 -26.96
C LEU A 134 1.42 6.16 -28.04
N LEU A 135 0.52 5.19 -28.20
CA LEU A 135 -0.59 5.23 -29.17
C LEU A 135 -1.84 5.94 -28.65
N SER A 136 -1.88 6.28 -27.36
CA SER A 136 -3.01 6.98 -26.72
C SER A 136 -2.60 8.45 -26.48
N PRO A 137 -2.77 9.37 -27.44
CA PRO A 137 -2.50 10.78 -27.17
C PRO A 137 -3.46 11.26 -26.08
N SER A 138 -2.91 11.93 -25.07
CA SER A 138 -3.66 12.60 -24.01
C SER A 138 -4.79 13.43 -24.62
N MET A 139 -6.05 13.06 -24.36
CA MET A 139 -7.17 14.00 -24.44
C MET A 139 -7.21 14.84 -23.17
#